data_AF-A0A918J350-F1
#
_entry.id   AF-A0A918J350-F1
#
_cell.length_a   1.000
_cell.length_b   1.000
_cell.length_c   1.000
_cell.angle_alpha   90.00
_cell.angle_beta   90.00
_cell.angle_gamma   90.00
#
_symmetry.space_group_name_H-M   'P 1'
#
loop_
_entity.id
_entity.type
_entity.pdbx_description
1 polymer ?
#
loop_
_entity_poly.entity_id
_entity_poly.type
_entity_poly.pdbx_seq_one_letter_code
_entity_poly.pdbx_strand_id
1 'polypeptide(L)'
;MDSVSNYELQLIYTQINREQDSVILIDYPYKANDSNYFYPASTVKLITAALTLEKLQNTQGIDLYTRFYVEGDSIETTFAHDILRIFAVSDNEANNRLFEFLGQDYINKKLKDKHISPVRISHRLSTPNAFEITTTPLIVYLNDTTITPIGPTINQPPVPLILNKITKGNSYYEDDHLLQEPFDFSLKNYFPLSTQLQVLKRIVFPELYKKEEQFNLGVKDREFLLKAMSTLPKELGYDVNDYYDGYGNFVMHGDNRNKIPENLKTFNKAGSAYGTLTDCAYIVDTKNDIEFILTATILVNKNGIFNDDQYEYETIGLPFLGQLGREIYKLELQRK
;
A
#
# COMPACT_ATOMS: atom_id res chain seq x y z
N MET A 1 -2.50 -16.05 -20.47
CA MET A 1 -2.70 -16.89 -19.27
C MET A 1 -3.89 -17.78 -19.54
N ASP A 2 -3.69 -19.09 -19.57
CA ASP A 2 -4.71 -20.03 -20.04
C ASP A 2 -5.65 -20.52 -18.91
N SER A 3 -5.26 -20.33 -17.64
CA SER A 3 -6.12 -20.54 -16.46
C SER A 3 -5.72 -19.64 -15.30
N VAL A 4 -6.71 -19.10 -14.58
CA VAL A 4 -6.53 -18.32 -13.34
C VAL A 4 -6.38 -19.19 -12.08
N SER A 5 -6.63 -20.51 -12.17
CA SER A 5 -6.74 -21.39 -10.99
C SER A 5 -5.46 -21.48 -10.17
N ASN A 6 -4.31 -21.32 -10.82
CA ASN A 6 -3.00 -21.56 -10.22
C ASN A 6 -2.36 -20.29 -9.65
N TYR A 7 -3.03 -19.15 -9.73
CA TYR A 7 -2.45 -17.84 -9.42
C TYR A 7 -3.07 -17.14 -8.22
N GLU A 8 -3.88 -17.86 -7.45
CA GLU A 8 -4.59 -17.33 -6.26
C GLU A 8 -5.32 -15.99 -6.48
N LEU A 9 -5.75 -15.74 -7.73
CA LEU A 9 -6.31 -14.46 -8.15
C LEU A 9 -7.52 -14.07 -7.30
N GLN A 10 -7.48 -12.86 -6.75
CA GLN A 10 -8.62 -12.19 -6.14
C GLN A 10 -8.74 -10.79 -6.72
N LEU A 11 -9.97 -10.30 -6.88
CA LEU A 11 -10.24 -8.94 -7.35
C LEU A 11 -11.53 -8.38 -6.77
N ILE A 12 -11.56 -7.06 -6.62
CA ILE A 12 -12.74 -6.28 -6.34
C ILE A 12 -12.73 -5.10 -7.31
N TYR A 13 -13.74 -5.04 -8.17
CA TYR A 13 -14.01 -3.87 -8.99
C TYR A 13 -15.11 -3.06 -8.28
N THR A 14 -14.87 -1.76 -8.11
CA THR A 14 -15.88 -0.82 -7.61
C THR A 14 -16.33 0.07 -8.75
N GLN A 15 -17.59 -0.07 -9.11
CA GLN A 15 -18.28 0.89 -9.96
C GLN A 15 -18.59 2.15 -9.16
N ILE A 16 -18.36 3.31 -9.77
CA ILE A 16 -18.68 4.61 -9.18
C ILE A 16 -19.79 5.24 -10.03
N ASN A 17 -20.86 5.67 -9.36
CA ASN A 17 -21.95 6.42 -9.95
C ASN A 17 -22.06 7.76 -9.23
N ARG A 18 -21.98 8.86 -9.99
CA ARG A 18 -22.27 10.21 -9.49
C ARG A 18 -23.69 10.59 -9.87
N GLU A 19 -24.50 10.90 -8.87
CA GLU A 19 -25.85 11.42 -9.03
C GLU A 19 -25.94 12.76 -8.30
N GLN A 20 -25.86 13.87 -9.05
CA GLN A 20 -25.76 15.22 -8.48
C GLN A 20 -24.58 15.33 -7.49
N ASP A 21 -24.86 15.65 -6.23
CA ASP A 21 -23.86 15.75 -5.15
C ASP A 21 -23.61 14.40 -4.44
N SER A 22 -24.28 13.32 -4.85
CA SER A 22 -24.16 12.00 -4.24
C SER A 22 -23.22 11.09 -5.04
N VAL A 23 -22.42 10.30 -4.32
CA VAL A 23 -21.55 9.26 -4.88
C VAL A 23 -22.01 7.91 -4.36
N ILE A 24 -22.32 6.98 -5.27
CA ILE A 24 -22.69 5.60 -4.95
C ILE A 24 -21.56 4.69 -5.41
N LEU A 25 -21.05 3.87 -4.49
CA LEU A 25 -19.98 2.90 -4.73
C LEU A 25 -20.57 1.49 -4.70
N ILE A 26 -20.44 0.72 -5.79
CA ILE A 26 -20.95 -0.64 -5.90
C ILE A 26 -19.77 -1.60 -6.11
N ASP A 27 -19.58 -2.53 -5.19
CA ASP A 27 -18.46 -3.48 -5.21
C ASP A 27 -18.87 -4.82 -5.85
N TYR A 28 -18.07 -5.26 -6.81
CA TYR A 28 -18.19 -6.54 -7.51
C TYR A 28 -16.96 -7.40 -7.19
N PRO A 29 -17.00 -8.21 -6.13
CA PRO A 29 -15.91 -9.10 -5.78
C PRO A 29 -15.88 -10.32 -6.71
N TYR A 30 -14.68 -10.76 -7.07
CA TYR A 30 -14.45 -12.07 -7.69
C TYR A 30 -13.32 -12.77 -6.95
N LYS A 31 -13.67 -13.90 -6.31
CA LYS A 31 -12.80 -14.71 -5.44
C LYS A 31 -12.16 -13.97 -4.26
N ALA A 32 -12.48 -12.68 -4.04
CA ALA A 32 -12.09 -11.94 -2.85
C ALA A 32 -12.68 -12.61 -1.61
N ASN A 33 -11.81 -13.08 -0.73
CA ASN A 33 -12.18 -13.74 0.50
C ASN A 33 -11.14 -13.46 1.57
N ASP A 34 -11.52 -12.71 2.60
CA ASP A 34 -10.63 -12.30 3.68
C ASP A 34 -10.10 -13.50 4.49
N SER A 35 -10.77 -14.65 4.46
CA SER A 35 -10.22 -15.86 5.09
C SER A 35 -9.08 -16.51 4.29
N ASN A 36 -8.82 -16.11 3.04
CA ASN A 36 -7.74 -16.63 2.20
C ASN A 36 -6.56 -15.66 2.19
N TYR A 37 -5.45 -16.07 2.81
CA TYR A 37 -4.28 -15.23 2.95
C TYR A 37 -3.52 -15.01 1.64
N PHE A 38 -3.09 -13.77 1.43
CA PHE A 38 -2.00 -13.38 0.55
C PHE A 38 -1.11 -12.38 1.28
N TYR A 39 0.17 -12.30 0.93
CA TYR A 39 1.08 -11.34 1.54
C TYR A 39 0.87 -9.95 0.92
N PRO A 40 0.55 -8.91 1.70
CA PRO A 40 0.17 -7.61 1.15
C PRO A 40 1.34 -6.77 0.62
N ALA A 41 2.59 -7.17 0.89
CA ALA A 41 3.77 -6.45 0.46
C ALA A 41 3.69 -4.94 0.78
N SER A 42 4.09 -4.07 -0.16
CA SER A 42 4.13 -2.62 0.03
C SER A 42 2.77 -1.92 0.05
N THR A 43 1.64 -2.62 -0.12
CA THR A 43 0.32 -1.95 -0.05
C THR A 43 0.03 -1.42 1.36
N VAL A 44 0.62 -2.02 2.39
CA VAL A 44 0.51 -1.56 3.79
C VAL A 44 1.03 -0.13 4.00
N LYS A 45 1.90 0.37 3.13
CA LYS A 45 2.44 1.74 3.22
C LYS A 45 1.36 2.81 3.07
N LEU A 46 0.23 2.48 2.43
CA LEU A 46 -0.94 3.36 2.36
C LEU A 46 -1.49 3.67 3.76
N ILE A 47 -1.55 2.66 4.63
CA ILE A 47 -1.97 2.82 6.04
C ILE A 47 -0.97 3.71 6.77
N THR A 48 0.32 3.42 6.65
CA THR A 48 1.39 4.20 7.29
C THR A 48 1.28 5.67 6.92
N ALA A 49 1.21 6.00 5.62
CA ALA A 49 1.11 7.38 5.15
C ALA A 49 -0.14 8.10 5.69
N ALA A 50 -1.31 7.47 5.62
CA ALA A 50 -2.56 8.06 6.10
C ALA A 50 -2.56 8.29 7.62
N LEU A 51 -2.06 7.31 8.40
CA LEU A 51 -2.00 7.43 9.86
C LEU A 51 -0.89 8.36 10.34
N THR A 52 0.21 8.51 9.60
CA THR A 52 1.23 9.53 9.89
C THR A 52 0.60 10.92 9.84
N LEU A 53 -0.13 11.24 8.77
CA LEU A 53 -0.83 12.53 8.65
C LEU A 53 -1.87 12.73 9.77
N GLU A 54 -2.67 11.71 10.09
CA GLU A 54 -3.60 11.79 11.22
C GLU A 54 -2.88 12.00 12.57
N LYS A 55 -1.73 11.35 12.79
CA LYS A 55 -0.98 11.50 14.04
C LYS A 55 -0.37 12.91 14.15
N LEU A 56 0.13 13.47 13.04
CA LEU A 56 0.64 14.84 12.98
C LEU A 56 -0.43 15.86 13.38
N GLN A 57 -1.67 15.71 12.92
CA GLN A 57 -2.79 16.58 13.32
C GLN A 57 -3.03 16.62 14.84
N ASN A 58 -2.61 15.59 15.57
CA ASN A 58 -2.76 15.48 17.01
C ASN A 58 -1.44 15.67 17.78
N THR A 59 -0.35 16.00 17.09
CA THR A 59 0.98 16.17 17.72
C THR A 59 1.37 17.64 17.65
N GLN A 60 1.36 18.32 18.80
CA GLN A 60 1.68 19.74 18.86
C GLN A 60 3.15 20.00 18.54
N GLY A 61 3.41 21.10 17.81
CA GLY A 61 4.76 21.59 17.53
C GLY A 61 5.47 20.92 16.36
N ILE A 62 4.82 19.98 15.67
CA ILE A 62 5.35 19.34 14.46
C ILE A 62 4.27 19.31 13.38
N ASP A 63 4.70 19.31 12.13
CA ASP A 63 3.85 19.27 10.94
C ASP A 63 4.50 18.43 9.83
N LEU A 64 3.86 18.41 8.66
CA LEU A 64 4.29 17.66 7.49
C LEU A 64 5.73 17.97 7.04
N TYR A 65 6.20 19.21 7.22
CA TYR A 65 7.50 19.68 6.74
C TYR A 65 8.56 19.74 7.83
N THR A 66 8.19 19.35 9.04
CA THR A 66 9.11 19.28 10.17
C THR A 66 10.21 18.27 9.87
N ARG A 67 11.46 18.71 10.03
CA ARG A 67 12.64 17.86 9.83
C ARG A 67 12.76 16.87 10.98
N PHE A 68 13.20 15.66 10.68
CA PHE A 68 13.53 14.65 11.68
C PHE A 68 14.55 13.64 11.14
N TYR A 69 15.17 12.90 12.06
CA TYR A 69 15.85 11.65 11.76
C TYR A 69 15.46 10.60 12.81
N VAL A 70 15.59 9.33 12.45
CA VAL A 70 15.44 8.20 13.39
C VAL A 70 16.79 7.92 14.02
N GLU A 71 16.85 7.67 15.33
CA GLU A 71 18.12 7.38 16.01
C GLU A 71 18.86 6.21 15.35
N GLY A 72 20.14 6.40 15.01
CA GLY A 72 20.94 5.42 14.27
C GLY A 72 20.77 5.44 12.75
N ASP A 73 19.84 6.24 12.23
CA ASP A 73 19.71 6.53 10.80
C ASP A 73 20.58 7.73 10.42
N SER A 74 21.22 7.65 9.26
CA SER A 74 22.06 8.72 8.71
C SER A 74 21.27 9.77 7.90
N ILE A 75 20.00 9.48 7.60
CA ILE A 75 19.16 10.35 6.76
C ILE A 75 18.30 11.26 7.63
N GLU A 76 18.52 12.57 7.49
CA GLU A 76 17.57 13.61 7.90
C GLU A 76 16.55 13.85 6.78
N THR A 77 15.26 13.87 7.11
CA THR A 77 14.14 13.94 6.17
C THR A 77 12.98 14.75 6.75
N THR A 78 11.85 14.81 6.04
CA THR A 78 10.57 15.32 6.53
C THR A 78 9.47 14.29 6.31
N PHE A 79 8.36 14.39 7.03
CA PHE A 79 7.21 13.51 6.83
C PHE A 79 6.68 13.61 5.39
N ALA A 80 6.66 14.82 4.80
CA ALA A 80 6.30 15.04 3.40
C ALA A 80 7.21 14.27 2.45
N HIS A 81 8.53 14.38 2.66
CA HIS A 81 9.49 13.74 1.78
C HIS A 81 9.38 12.22 1.83
N ASP A 82 9.26 11.64 3.03
CA ASP A 82 9.08 10.20 3.17
C ASP A 82 7.77 9.69 2.54
N ILE A 83 6.66 10.42 2.70
CA ILE A 83 5.39 10.09 2.04
C ILE A 83 5.52 10.13 0.51
N LEU A 84 6.19 11.15 -0.04
CA LEU A 84 6.42 11.24 -1.48
C LEU A 84 7.23 10.05 -2.01
N ARG A 85 8.30 9.64 -1.31
CA ARG A 85 9.12 8.47 -1.67
C ARG A 85 8.35 7.16 -1.58
N ILE A 86 7.45 7.02 -0.61
CA ILE A 86 6.57 5.85 -0.46
C ILE A 86 5.69 5.65 -1.69
N PHE A 87 5.13 6.73 -2.25
CA PHE A 87 4.24 6.60 -3.41
C PHE A 87 5.00 6.54 -4.73
N ALA A 88 6.02 7.37 -4.91
CA ALA A 88 6.76 7.42 -6.18
C ALA A 88 7.61 6.18 -6.45
N VAL A 89 8.38 5.71 -5.46
CA VAL A 89 9.34 4.62 -5.67
C VAL A 89 9.16 3.45 -4.71
N SER A 90 8.11 3.48 -3.90
CA SER A 90 7.83 2.44 -2.91
C SER A 90 9.01 2.19 -1.97
N ASP A 91 9.63 3.27 -1.48
CA ASP A 91 10.80 3.22 -0.59
C ASP A 91 10.47 2.53 0.75
N ASN A 92 11.24 1.51 1.14
CA ASN A 92 11.02 0.76 2.38
C ASN A 92 11.53 1.52 3.60
N GLU A 93 12.67 2.18 3.48
CA GLU A 93 13.27 2.94 4.58
C GLU A 93 12.40 4.14 4.94
N ALA A 94 11.89 4.87 3.95
CA ALA A 94 10.94 5.97 4.18
C ALA A 94 9.70 5.48 4.94
N ASN A 95 9.13 4.32 4.54
CA ASN A 95 8.03 3.73 5.30
C ASN A 95 8.45 3.34 6.72
N ASN A 96 9.63 2.75 6.91
CA ASN A 96 10.08 2.30 8.23
C ASN A 96 10.32 3.49 9.16
N ARG A 97 10.82 4.63 8.68
CA ARG A 97 10.90 5.87 9.48
C ARG A 97 9.53 6.34 9.96
N LEU A 98 8.55 6.35 9.07
CA LEU A 98 7.16 6.67 9.44
C LEU A 98 6.55 5.62 10.38
N PHE A 99 6.95 4.36 10.22
CA PHE A 99 6.54 3.27 11.11
C PHE A 99 7.10 3.47 12.52
N GLU A 100 8.34 3.93 12.68
CA GLU A 100 8.91 4.27 14.00
C GLU A 100 8.11 5.35 14.72
N PHE A 101 7.62 6.33 13.96
CA PHE A 101 6.76 7.38 14.50
C PHE A 101 5.41 6.83 14.96
N LEU A 102 4.89 5.78 14.33
CA LEU A 102 3.56 5.24 14.61
C LEU A 102 3.58 4.14 15.67
N GLY A 103 4.34 3.07 15.43
CA GLY A 103 4.30 1.80 16.17
C GLY A 103 3.16 0.86 15.72
N GLN A 104 3.35 -0.44 15.88
CA GLN A 104 2.39 -1.50 15.52
C GLN A 104 1.05 -1.31 16.24
N ASP A 105 1.07 -1.14 17.56
CA ASP A 105 -0.15 -1.10 18.38
C ASP A 105 -0.99 0.13 18.03
N TYR A 106 -0.34 1.27 17.80
CA TYR A 106 -1.03 2.48 17.35
C TYR A 106 -1.72 2.25 16.00
N ILE A 107 -1.01 1.68 15.01
CA ILE A 107 -1.56 1.42 13.68
C ILE A 107 -2.79 0.51 13.78
N ASN A 108 -2.64 -0.66 14.42
CA ASN A 108 -3.72 -1.63 14.52
C ASN A 108 -4.91 -1.08 15.32
N LYS A 109 -4.64 -0.36 16.42
CA LYS A 109 -5.69 0.27 17.23
C LYS A 109 -6.46 1.31 16.42
N LYS A 110 -5.77 2.20 15.69
CA LYS A 110 -6.42 3.25 14.89
C LYS A 110 -7.29 2.69 13.77
N LEU A 111 -6.87 1.61 13.12
CA LEU A 111 -7.71 0.93 12.13
C LEU A 111 -8.95 0.31 12.78
N LYS A 112 -8.78 -0.38 13.91
CA LYS A 112 -9.89 -0.98 14.67
C LYS A 112 -10.89 0.07 15.16
N ASP A 113 -10.43 1.18 15.71
CA ASP A 113 -11.26 2.28 16.21
C ASP A 113 -12.13 2.89 15.09
N LYS A 114 -11.67 2.80 13.82
CA LYS A 114 -12.40 3.26 12.62
C LYS A 114 -13.23 2.17 11.94
N HIS A 115 -13.37 1.01 12.58
CA HIS A 115 -14.03 -0.18 12.03
C HIS A 115 -13.41 -0.72 10.74
N ILE A 116 -12.12 -0.44 10.50
CA ILE A 116 -11.37 -0.99 9.37
C ILE A 116 -10.81 -2.35 9.79
N SER A 117 -11.42 -3.41 9.28
CA SER A 117 -11.09 -4.80 9.61
C SER A 117 -11.53 -5.76 8.49
N PRO A 118 -10.91 -6.94 8.40
CA PRO A 118 -9.82 -7.45 9.23
C PRO A 118 -8.43 -7.00 8.73
N VAL A 119 -7.50 -6.71 9.64
CA VAL A 119 -6.14 -6.22 9.29
C VAL A 119 -5.16 -6.50 10.44
N ARG A 120 -3.90 -6.72 10.10
CA ARG A 120 -2.78 -6.73 11.05
C ARG A 120 -1.53 -6.13 10.41
N ILE A 121 -0.96 -5.13 11.05
CA ILE A 121 0.39 -4.63 10.77
C ILE A 121 1.31 -5.06 11.92
N SER A 122 2.22 -6.01 11.66
CA SER A 122 3.06 -6.64 12.69
C SER A 122 4.54 -6.35 12.54
N HIS A 123 5.02 -5.95 11.36
CA HIS A 123 6.47 -5.83 11.11
C HIS A 123 6.84 -4.75 10.09
N ARG A 124 8.09 -4.27 10.21
CA ARG A 124 8.76 -3.36 9.25
C ARG A 124 9.05 -4.06 7.92
N LEU A 125 9.39 -3.30 6.89
CA LEU A 125 9.62 -3.82 5.54
C LEU A 125 11.11 -3.93 5.24
N SER A 126 11.55 -5.10 4.77
CA SER A 126 12.89 -5.34 4.21
C SER A 126 14.07 -4.93 5.09
N THR A 127 13.98 -5.21 6.40
CA THR A 127 15.03 -4.89 7.38
C THR A 127 15.26 -6.08 8.32
N PRO A 128 16.51 -6.31 8.83
CA PRO A 128 16.80 -7.38 9.77
C PRO A 128 15.96 -7.32 11.07
N ASN A 129 15.60 -6.13 11.52
CA ASN A 129 14.79 -5.92 12.74
C ASN A 129 13.28 -5.88 12.47
N ALA A 130 12.81 -6.59 11.43
CA ALA A 130 11.42 -6.52 10.97
C ALA A 130 10.40 -6.71 12.10
N PHE A 131 10.64 -7.70 12.97
CA PHE A 131 9.74 -8.09 14.06
C PHE A 131 10.06 -7.47 15.43
N GLU A 132 11.02 -6.54 15.51
CA GLU A 132 11.31 -5.85 16.77
C GLU A 132 10.07 -5.06 17.25
N ILE A 133 9.67 -5.28 18.50
CA ILE A 133 8.44 -4.70 19.06
C ILE A 133 8.65 -3.29 19.59
N THR A 134 9.90 -2.90 19.82
CA THR A 134 10.26 -1.55 20.24
C THR A 134 10.46 -0.67 19.02
N THR A 135 9.83 0.51 18.98
CA THR A 135 10.18 1.51 17.96
C THR A 135 11.46 2.24 18.32
N THR A 136 12.18 2.71 17.32
CA THR A 136 13.36 3.56 17.50
C THR A 136 12.93 5.01 17.70
N PRO A 137 13.55 5.77 18.61
CA PRO A 137 13.21 7.17 18.82
C PRO A 137 13.39 8.02 17.57
N LEU A 138 12.53 9.04 17.40
CA LEU A 138 12.74 10.10 16.42
C LEU A 138 13.35 11.31 17.10
N ILE A 139 14.29 11.97 16.45
CA ILE A 139 14.80 13.28 16.85
C ILE A 139 14.23 14.32 15.90
N VAL A 140 13.40 15.21 16.44
CA VAL A 140 12.62 16.16 15.65
C VAL A 140 13.11 17.59 15.86
N TYR A 141 13.25 18.35 14.79
CA TYR A 141 13.68 19.75 14.83
C TYR A 141 12.47 20.67 15.00
N LEU A 142 12.31 21.28 16.18
CA LEU A 142 11.27 22.30 16.43
C LEU A 142 11.60 23.63 15.75
N ASN A 143 12.90 23.89 15.54
CA ASN A 143 13.46 24.97 14.75
C ASN A 143 14.93 24.62 14.42
N ASP A 144 15.66 25.54 13.78
CA ASP A 144 17.05 25.30 13.34
C ASP A 144 18.06 25.04 14.47
N THR A 145 17.68 25.30 15.72
CA THR A 145 18.58 25.16 16.90
C THR A 145 18.04 24.24 17.98
N THR A 146 16.75 23.91 17.95
CA THR A 146 16.07 23.16 19.01
C THR A 146 15.57 21.84 18.47
N ILE A 147 16.05 20.75 19.09
CA ILE A 147 15.57 19.39 18.82
C ILE A 147 14.79 18.85 20.02
N THR A 148 13.83 17.98 19.77
CA THR A 148 13.12 17.20 20.80
C THR A 148 13.04 15.74 20.39
N PRO A 149 13.31 14.80 21.32
CA PRO A 149 13.08 13.40 21.04
C PRO A 149 11.58 13.08 21.11
N ILE A 150 11.11 12.22 20.21
CA ILE A 150 9.89 11.45 20.36
C ILE A 150 10.34 10.05 20.77
N GLY A 151 10.09 9.71 22.03
CA GLY A 151 10.57 8.47 22.64
C GLY A 151 10.01 7.20 21.99
N PRO A 152 10.62 6.04 22.28
CA PRO A 152 10.22 4.78 21.70
C PRO A 152 8.87 4.32 22.27
N THR A 153 8.20 3.45 21.54
CA THR A 153 7.01 2.72 22.00
C THR A 153 7.34 1.23 22.08
N ILE A 154 6.79 0.53 23.07
CA ILE A 154 6.89 -0.94 23.19
C ILE A 154 5.54 -1.51 22.80
N ASN A 155 5.52 -2.30 21.72
CA ASN A 155 4.30 -2.84 21.14
C ASN A 155 4.09 -4.31 21.55
N GLN A 156 2.89 -4.84 21.34
CA GLN A 156 2.63 -6.26 21.58
C GLN A 156 3.26 -7.14 20.49
N PRO A 157 3.85 -8.29 20.85
CA PRO A 157 4.30 -9.25 19.84
C PRO A 157 3.12 -9.81 19.04
N PRO A 158 3.28 -10.08 17.74
CA PRO A 158 2.20 -10.61 16.93
C PRO A 158 1.84 -12.03 17.34
N VAL A 159 0.54 -12.29 17.51
CA VAL A 159 -0.02 -13.65 17.65
C VAL A 159 -0.22 -14.26 16.26
N PRO A 160 0.16 -15.53 16.01
CA PRO A 160 -0.06 -16.20 14.72
C PRO A 160 -1.49 -16.07 14.18
N LEU A 161 -1.63 -15.70 12.91
CA LEU A 161 -2.92 -15.67 12.23
C LEU A 161 -3.39 -17.10 11.91
N ILE A 162 -4.70 -17.31 12.02
CA ILE A 162 -5.36 -18.55 11.61
C ILE A 162 -6.22 -18.20 10.39
N LEU A 163 -5.66 -18.42 9.20
CA LEU A 163 -6.28 -18.14 7.91
C LEU A 163 -6.02 -19.30 6.94
N ASN A 164 -6.89 -19.46 5.95
CA ASN A 164 -6.65 -20.41 4.88
C ASN A 164 -5.44 -19.98 4.05
N LYS A 165 -4.65 -20.94 3.58
CA LYS A 165 -3.47 -20.71 2.73
C LYS A 165 -2.41 -19.78 3.35
N ILE A 166 -2.31 -19.79 4.68
CA ILE A 166 -1.32 -19.02 5.44
C ILE A 166 0.10 -19.56 5.26
N THR A 167 0.24 -20.87 5.04
CA THR A 167 1.48 -21.49 4.57
C THR A 167 1.39 -21.69 3.05
N LYS A 168 2.51 -21.47 2.33
CA LYS A 168 2.54 -21.55 0.87
C LYS A 168 3.83 -22.16 0.36
N GLY A 169 3.77 -22.71 -0.86
CA GLY A 169 4.93 -23.33 -1.51
C GLY A 169 5.27 -24.70 -0.96
N ASN A 170 6.37 -25.24 -1.47
CA ASN A 170 6.95 -26.52 -1.06
C ASN A 170 8.34 -26.38 -0.43
N SER A 171 8.97 -25.21 -0.58
CA SER A 171 10.30 -24.92 -0.09
C SER A 171 10.56 -23.42 -0.05
N TYR A 172 11.58 -23.00 0.69
CA TYR A 172 12.04 -21.62 0.70
C TYR A 172 13.51 -21.49 1.09
N TYR A 173 14.13 -20.38 0.73
CA TYR A 173 15.47 -20.02 1.19
C TYR A 173 15.44 -19.20 2.49
N GLU A 174 16.33 -19.57 3.41
CA GLU A 174 16.66 -18.83 4.63
C GLU A 174 18.19 -18.89 4.83
N ASP A 175 18.84 -17.73 4.95
CA ASP A 175 20.31 -17.61 5.07
C ASP A 175 21.09 -18.49 4.07
N ASP A 176 20.72 -18.42 2.78
CA ASP A 176 21.26 -19.22 1.66
C ASP A 176 21.02 -20.75 1.73
N HIS A 177 20.24 -21.23 2.70
CA HIS A 177 19.87 -22.63 2.84
C HIS A 177 18.45 -22.89 2.32
N LEU A 178 18.30 -23.93 1.49
CA LEU A 178 16.99 -24.38 1.00
C LEU A 178 16.32 -25.29 2.02
N LEU A 179 15.22 -24.83 2.60
CA LEU A 179 14.36 -25.59 3.50
C LEU A 179 13.23 -26.24 2.70
N GLN A 180 13.04 -27.56 2.84
CA GLN A 180 12.04 -28.35 2.10
C GLN A 180 10.70 -28.43 2.82
N GLU A 181 10.13 -27.28 3.16
CA GLU A 181 8.80 -27.17 3.76
C GLU A 181 8.07 -25.90 3.29
N PRO A 182 6.74 -25.82 3.42
CA PRO A 182 6.00 -24.61 3.09
C PRO A 182 6.44 -23.41 3.93
N PHE A 183 6.54 -22.23 3.29
CA PHE A 183 6.88 -20.99 3.98
C PHE A 183 5.68 -20.47 4.79
N ASP A 184 5.90 -20.14 6.08
CA ASP A 184 4.86 -19.69 7.00
C ASP A 184 4.73 -18.15 7.04
N PHE A 185 3.53 -17.65 6.74
CA PHE A 185 3.19 -16.23 6.83
C PHE A 185 2.42 -15.85 8.10
N SER A 186 2.24 -16.78 9.05
CA SER A 186 1.36 -16.60 10.22
C SER A 186 1.71 -15.40 11.11
N LEU A 187 2.95 -14.91 11.10
CA LEU A 187 3.40 -13.72 11.84
C LEU A 187 3.48 -12.44 11.00
N LYS A 188 3.34 -12.53 9.68
CA LYS A 188 3.54 -11.42 8.73
C LYS A 188 2.36 -10.45 8.63
N ASN A 189 2.57 -9.29 8.00
CA ASN A 189 1.48 -8.33 7.75
C ASN A 189 0.29 -9.01 7.03
N TYR A 190 -0.92 -8.55 7.34
CA TYR A 190 -2.17 -9.03 6.76
C TYR A 190 -3.09 -7.86 6.45
N PHE A 191 -3.40 -7.68 5.17
CA PHE A 191 -4.18 -6.56 4.67
C PHE A 191 -4.95 -7.02 3.43
N PRO A 192 -6.13 -7.68 3.60
CA PRO A 192 -6.88 -8.27 2.50
C PRO A 192 -7.48 -7.20 1.59
N LEU A 193 -7.92 -7.59 0.38
CA LEU A 193 -8.41 -6.63 -0.62
C LEU A 193 -9.60 -5.80 -0.12
N SER A 194 -10.54 -6.42 0.61
CA SER A 194 -11.69 -5.72 1.19
C SER A 194 -11.26 -4.55 2.08
N THR A 195 -10.20 -4.78 2.87
CA THR A 195 -9.70 -3.80 3.83
C THR A 195 -8.80 -2.76 3.16
N GLN A 196 -8.03 -3.15 2.14
CA GLN A 196 -7.33 -2.20 1.27
C GLN A 196 -8.29 -1.22 0.61
N LEU A 197 -9.40 -1.74 0.08
CA LEU A 197 -10.46 -0.94 -0.53
C LEU A 197 -11.12 -0.01 0.49
N GLN A 198 -11.38 -0.49 1.70
CA GLN A 198 -11.92 0.35 2.78
C GLN A 198 -11.02 1.53 3.16
N VAL A 199 -9.69 1.32 3.20
CA VAL A 199 -8.72 2.40 3.46
C VAL A 199 -8.73 3.39 2.31
N LEU A 200 -8.63 2.91 1.06
CA LEU A 200 -8.62 3.78 -0.12
C LEU A 200 -9.91 4.61 -0.23
N LYS A 201 -11.08 3.99 -0.07
CA LYS A 201 -12.38 4.70 -0.12
C LYS A 201 -12.49 5.78 0.94
N ARG A 202 -11.98 5.58 2.16
CA ARG A 202 -11.99 6.61 3.22
C ARG A 202 -11.03 7.77 2.93
N ILE A 203 -9.96 7.53 2.17
CA ILE A 203 -9.05 8.59 1.72
C ILE A 203 -9.70 9.38 0.57
N VAL A 204 -10.26 8.69 -0.43
CA VAL A 204 -10.78 9.29 -1.66
C VAL A 204 -12.19 9.89 -1.48
N PHE A 205 -13.03 9.26 -0.67
CA PHE A 205 -14.44 9.64 -0.45
C PHE A 205 -14.79 9.71 1.05
N PRO A 206 -14.07 10.52 1.86
CA PRO A 206 -14.29 10.58 3.31
C PRO A 206 -15.72 10.98 3.69
N GLU A 207 -16.41 11.76 2.85
CA GLU A 207 -17.78 12.21 3.04
C GLU A 207 -18.82 11.07 3.08
N LEU A 208 -18.48 9.89 2.56
CA LEU A 208 -19.35 8.71 2.60
C LEU A 208 -19.32 7.97 3.95
N TYR A 209 -18.48 8.42 4.88
CA TYR A 209 -18.26 7.78 6.17
C TYR A 209 -18.58 8.72 7.32
N LYS A 210 -18.94 8.16 8.49
CA LYS A 210 -19.09 8.98 9.70
C LYS A 210 -17.74 9.50 10.16
N LYS A 211 -17.73 10.60 10.91
CA LYS A 211 -16.48 11.28 11.32
C LYS A 211 -15.55 10.36 12.12
N GLU A 212 -16.10 9.50 12.96
CA GLU A 212 -15.37 8.50 13.74
C GLU A 212 -14.73 7.39 12.89
N GLU A 213 -15.25 7.13 11.69
CA GLU A 213 -14.74 6.13 10.75
C GLU A 213 -13.73 6.71 9.75
N GLN A 214 -13.61 8.04 9.68
CA GLN A 214 -12.69 8.74 8.78
C GLN A 214 -11.25 8.74 9.33
N PHE A 215 -10.28 8.83 8.43
CA PHE A 215 -8.95 9.33 8.82
C PHE A 215 -9.07 10.82 9.13
N ASN A 216 -8.56 11.25 10.29
CA ASN A 216 -8.62 12.66 10.69
C ASN A 216 -7.54 13.47 9.97
N LEU A 217 -7.78 13.74 8.69
CA LEU A 217 -6.89 14.50 7.82
C LEU A 217 -7.45 15.91 7.64
N GLY A 218 -6.62 16.93 7.87
CA GLY A 218 -6.94 18.29 7.43
C GLY A 218 -7.06 18.35 5.90
N VAL A 219 -7.78 19.36 5.38
CA VAL A 219 -8.00 19.50 3.93
C VAL A 219 -6.67 19.48 3.15
N LYS A 220 -5.68 20.26 3.61
CA LYS A 220 -4.35 20.33 2.98
C LYS A 220 -3.59 19.02 3.02
N ASP A 221 -3.66 18.28 4.14
CA ASP A 221 -2.96 17.00 4.30
C ASP A 221 -3.58 15.92 3.41
N ARG A 222 -4.91 15.93 3.28
CA ARG A 222 -5.62 15.04 2.37
C ARG A 222 -5.29 15.36 0.91
N GLU A 223 -5.29 16.64 0.53
CA GLU A 223 -4.87 17.07 -0.81
C GLU A 223 -3.42 16.66 -1.10
N PHE A 224 -2.52 16.84 -0.13
CA PHE A 224 -1.14 16.38 -0.22
C PHE A 224 -1.05 14.87 -0.42
N LEU A 225 -1.79 14.07 0.37
CA LEU A 225 -1.80 12.61 0.25
C LEU A 225 -2.26 12.17 -1.15
N LEU A 226 -3.37 12.73 -1.65
CA LEU A 226 -3.88 12.42 -2.99
C LEU A 226 -2.91 12.87 -4.09
N LYS A 227 -2.24 14.03 -3.92
CA LYS A 227 -1.19 14.45 -4.84
C LYS A 227 -0.02 13.47 -4.80
N ALA A 228 0.46 13.06 -3.63
CA ALA A 228 1.55 12.10 -3.50
C ALA A 228 1.20 10.76 -4.17
N MET A 229 -0.01 10.24 -3.95
CA MET A 229 -0.51 9.00 -4.56
C MET A 229 -0.58 9.02 -6.09
N SER A 230 -0.68 10.19 -6.71
CA SER A 230 -0.82 10.35 -8.16
C SER A 230 0.39 11.01 -8.83
N THR A 231 1.43 11.33 -8.06
CA THR A 231 2.65 11.97 -8.57
C THR A 231 3.53 10.92 -9.24
N LEU A 232 3.93 11.18 -10.49
CA LEU A 232 4.82 10.27 -11.23
C LEU A 232 6.26 10.39 -10.71
N PRO A 233 7.08 9.33 -10.75
CA PRO A 233 8.45 9.38 -10.25
C PRO A 233 9.29 10.53 -10.85
N LYS A 234 9.15 10.78 -12.16
CA LYS A 234 9.85 11.87 -12.86
C LYS A 234 9.55 13.27 -12.30
N GLU A 235 8.36 13.49 -11.74
CA GLU A 235 7.99 14.79 -11.14
C GLU A 235 8.78 15.07 -9.86
N LEU A 236 9.33 14.02 -9.23
CA LEU A 236 10.21 14.12 -8.06
C LEU A 236 11.70 14.03 -8.42
N GLY A 237 12.04 14.01 -9.71
CA GLY A 237 13.42 13.98 -10.19
C GLY A 237 14.05 12.59 -10.27
N TYR A 238 13.26 11.52 -10.19
CA TYR A 238 13.76 10.15 -10.43
C TYR A 238 14.05 9.92 -11.92
N ASP A 239 15.08 9.12 -12.23
CA ASP A 239 15.43 8.74 -13.59
C ASP A 239 14.32 7.90 -14.23
N VAL A 240 13.85 8.30 -15.40
CA VAL A 240 12.75 7.65 -16.13
C VAL A 240 13.09 6.26 -16.67
N ASN A 241 14.37 5.92 -16.79
CA ASN A 241 14.81 4.60 -17.24
C ASN A 241 14.61 3.54 -16.16
N ASP A 242 14.82 3.94 -14.91
CA ASP A 242 14.64 3.11 -13.72
C ASP A 242 13.20 3.19 -13.21
N TYR A 243 12.65 4.41 -13.16
CA TYR A 243 11.33 4.73 -12.62
C TYR A 243 10.45 5.40 -13.69
N TYR A 244 9.94 4.59 -14.62
CA TYR A 244 9.01 5.03 -15.65
C TYR A 244 7.63 5.40 -15.06
N ASP A 245 6.77 6.08 -15.85
CA ASP A 245 5.48 6.62 -15.36
C ASP A 245 4.59 5.55 -14.67
N GLY A 246 4.54 4.33 -15.22
CA GLY A 246 3.79 3.20 -14.67
C GLY A 246 4.46 2.45 -13.53
N TYR A 247 5.64 2.88 -13.07
CA TYR A 247 6.34 2.22 -11.96
C TYR A 247 5.48 2.24 -10.70
N GLY A 248 5.21 1.07 -10.13
CA GLY A 248 4.31 0.95 -8.97
C GLY A 248 2.83 1.16 -9.28
N ASN A 249 2.44 1.19 -10.55
CA ASN A 249 1.05 1.26 -11.02
C ASN A 249 0.75 0.03 -11.89
N PHE A 250 0.40 -1.09 -11.24
CA PHE A 250 0.33 -2.39 -11.89
C PHE A 250 -0.94 -2.56 -12.71
N VAL A 251 -2.06 -2.08 -12.17
CA VAL A 251 -3.33 -2.03 -12.91
C VAL A 251 -3.24 -0.94 -13.98
N MET A 252 -3.75 -1.19 -15.19
CA MET A 252 -3.65 -0.32 -16.38
C MET A 252 -2.24 -0.21 -17.01
N HIS A 253 -1.19 -0.08 -16.20
CA HIS A 253 0.14 0.34 -16.66
C HIS A 253 1.29 -0.62 -16.35
N GLY A 254 1.06 -1.72 -15.63
CA GLY A 254 2.13 -2.58 -15.14
C GLY A 254 2.99 -3.24 -16.22
N ASP A 255 2.50 -3.35 -17.46
CA ASP A 255 3.10 -4.13 -18.53
C ASP A 255 3.74 -3.29 -19.65
N ASN A 256 3.81 -1.98 -19.46
CA ASN A 256 4.41 -1.09 -20.44
C ASN A 256 5.04 0.15 -19.80
N ARG A 257 6.02 0.73 -20.49
CA ARG A 257 6.72 1.94 -20.05
C ARG A 257 6.24 3.19 -20.78
N ASN A 258 5.04 3.16 -21.33
CA ASN A 258 4.50 4.30 -22.07
C ASN A 258 4.24 5.46 -21.11
N LYS A 259 4.31 6.68 -21.65
CA LYS A 259 3.87 7.86 -20.90
C LYS A 259 2.39 7.74 -20.57
N ILE A 260 2.04 8.02 -19.32
CA ILE A 260 0.63 8.07 -18.92
C ILE A 260 0.04 9.40 -19.41
N PRO A 261 -1.10 9.39 -20.13
CA PRO A 261 -1.75 10.62 -20.57
C PRO A 261 -2.14 11.52 -19.39
N GLU A 262 -1.99 12.84 -19.52
CA GLU A 262 -2.25 13.81 -18.43
C GLU A 262 -3.69 13.78 -17.89
N ASN A 263 -4.65 13.38 -18.74
CA ASN A 263 -6.06 13.23 -18.37
C ASN A 263 -6.33 11.97 -17.52
N LEU A 264 -5.43 10.99 -17.54
CA LEU A 264 -5.56 9.74 -16.80
C LEU A 264 -4.73 9.82 -15.52
N LYS A 265 -5.41 9.77 -14.37
CA LYS A 265 -4.77 9.76 -13.05
C LYS A 265 -5.07 8.46 -12.33
N THR A 266 -4.06 7.94 -11.66
CA THR A 266 -4.20 6.79 -10.77
C THR A 266 -3.78 7.23 -9.38
N PHE A 267 -4.62 6.94 -8.39
CA PHE A 267 -4.34 7.10 -6.98
C PHE A 267 -4.28 5.70 -6.39
N ASN A 268 -3.08 5.17 -6.21
CA ASN A 268 -2.93 3.78 -5.79
C ASN A 268 -1.82 3.58 -4.76
N LYS A 269 -1.75 2.35 -4.26
CA LYS A 269 -0.53 1.80 -3.71
C LYS A 269 -0.42 0.34 -4.14
N ALA A 270 0.56 0.05 -4.98
CA ALA A 270 0.91 -1.32 -5.33
C ALA A 270 2.00 -1.91 -4.41
N GLY A 271 2.13 -3.23 -4.45
CA GLY A 271 3.17 -3.96 -3.74
C GLY A 271 3.47 -5.31 -4.38
N SER A 272 4.75 -5.67 -4.38
CA SER A 272 5.28 -6.93 -4.89
C SER A 272 6.21 -7.57 -3.85
N ALA A 273 5.99 -8.83 -3.49
CA ALA A 273 6.92 -9.63 -2.70
C ALA A 273 6.45 -11.09 -2.66
N TYR A 274 7.38 -12.04 -2.50
CA TYR A 274 7.04 -13.46 -2.32
C TYR A 274 6.15 -14.02 -3.44
N GLY A 275 6.41 -13.63 -4.69
CA GLY A 275 5.60 -13.96 -5.87
C GLY A 275 4.24 -13.26 -5.91
N THR A 276 3.84 -12.50 -4.90
CA THR A 276 2.55 -11.83 -4.85
C THR A 276 2.65 -10.41 -5.41
N LEU A 277 1.83 -10.09 -6.41
CA LEU A 277 1.58 -8.72 -6.88
C LEU A 277 0.21 -8.28 -6.40
N THR A 278 0.12 -7.11 -5.79
CA THR A 278 -1.15 -6.52 -5.37
C THR A 278 -1.19 -5.04 -5.73
N ASP A 279 -2.36 -4.57 -6.16
CA ASP A 279 -2.61 -3.16 -6.40
C ASP A 279 -4.03 -2.80 -5.95
N CYS A 280 -4.19 -1.59 -5.42
CA CYS A 280 -5.45 -1.00 -4.99
C CYS A 280 -5.51 0.42 -5.54
N ALA A 281 -6.23 0.60 -6.65
CA ALA A 281 -6.11 1.77 -7.49
C ALA A 281 -7.46 2.43 -7.75
N TYR A 282 -7.59 3.71 -7.39
CA TYR A 282 -8.65 4.59 -7.86
C TYR A 282 -8.18 5.28 -9.14
N ILE A 283 -8.92 5.08 -10.23
CA ILE A 283 -8.54 5.51 -11.58
C ILE A 283 -9.55 6.54 -12.06
N VAL A 284 -9.06 7.66 -12.60
CA VAL A 284 -9.87 8.76 -13.11
C VAL A 284 -9.36 9.17 -14.48
N ASP A 285 -10.25 9.20 -15.47
CA ASP A 285 -10.01 9.80 -16.77
C ASP A 285 -10.90 11.04 -16.92
N THR A 286 -10.30 12.22 -16.82
CA THR A 286 -11.02 13.49 -16.90
C THR A 286 -11.50 13.84 -18.30
N LYS A 287 -10.94 13.23 -19.34
CA LYS A 287 -11.33 13.49 -20.74
C LYS A 287 -12.61 12.76 -21.10
N ASN A 288 -12.74 11.51 -20.68
CA ASN A 288 -13.92 10.69 -20.94
C ASN A 288 -14.87 10.66 -19.73
N ASP A 289 -14.53 11.36 -18.64
CA ASP A 289 -15.28 11.46 -17.38
C ASP A 289 -15.55 10.07 -16.75
N ILE A 290 -14.53 9.21 -16.78
CA ILE A 290 -14.59 7.86 -16.23
C ILE A 290 -13.91 7.82 -14.88
N GLU A 291 -14.49 7.10 -13.94
CA GLU A 291 -13.87 6.78 -12.67
C GLU A 291 -14.29 5.41 -12.15
N PHE A 292 -13.34 4.67 -11.58
CA PHE A 292 -13.60 3.38 -10.93
C PHE A 292 -12.47 3.05 -9.95
N ILE A 293 -12.72 2.08 -9.06
CA ILE A 293 -11.64 1.46 -8.26
C ILE A 293 -11.45 0.03 -8.74
N LEU A 294 -10.19 -0.38 -8.88
CA LEU A 294 -9.85 -1.78 -9.09
C LEU A 294 -8.77 -2.19 -8.09
N THR A 295 -9.10 -3.19 -7.28
CA THR A 295 -8.21 -3.79 -6.29
C THR A 295 -8.00 -5.25 -6.65
N ALA A 296 -6.76 -5.68 -6.88
CA ALA A 296 -6.46 -7.03 -7.34
C ALA A 296 -5.17 -7.57 -6.74
N THR A 297 -5.13 -8.88 -6.50
CA THR A 297 -3.90 -9.60 -6.12
C THR A 297 -3.75 -10.88 -6.93
N ILE A 298 -2.51 -11.22 -7.27
CA ILE A 298 -2.14 -12.42 -8.01
C ILE A 298 -0.81 -12.97 -7.46
N LEU A 299 -0.74 -14.28 -7.24
CA LEU A 299 0.48 -15.01 -6.88
C LEU A 299 1.07 -15.68 -8.13
N VAL A 300 2.25 -15.23 -8.55
CA VAL A 300 3.04 -15.78 -9.65
C VAL A 300 4.32 -16.42 -9.09
N ASN A 301 4.18 -17.68 -8.67
CA ASN A 301 5.28 -18.49 -8.14
C ASN A 301 5.15 -19.93 -8.64
N LYS A 302 5.52 -20.17 -9.91
CA LYS A 302 5.29 -21.48 -10.54
C LYS A 302 6.14 -22.60 -9.96
N ASN A 303 7.38 -22.31 -9.55
CA ASN A 303 8.28 -23.33 -8.99
C ASN A 303 7.93 -23.71 -7.55
N GLY A 304 7.15 -22.87 -6.86
CA GLY A 304 6.68 -23.09 -5.49
C GLY A 304 7.74 -22.82 -4.42
N ILE A 305 8.86 -22.21 -4.80
CA ILE A 305 9.99 -21.88 -3.92
C ILE A 305 9.84 -20.41 -3.51
N PHE A 306 9.92 -20.12 -2.22
CA PHE A 306 9.90 -18.75 -1.71
C PHE A 306 11.34 -18.27 -1.41
N ASN A 307 11.58 -16.96 -1.54
CA ASN A 307 12.89 -16.32 -1.34
C ASN A 307 14.00 -16.77 -2.30
N ASP A 308 13.67 -17.27 -3.48
CA ASP A 308 14.65 -17.59 -4.54
C ASP A 308 14.76 -16.48 -5.61
N ASP A 309 13.96 -15.44 -5.47
CA ASP A 309 13.79 -14.32 -6.41
C ASP A 309 13.40 -14.72 -7.85
N GLN A 310 12.84 -15.92 -8.04
CA GLN A 310 12.36 -16.40 -9.34
C GLN A 310 10.83 -16.36 -9.41
N TYR A 311 10.30 -15.19 -9.74
CA TYR A 311 8.85 -14.97 -9.87
C TYR A 311 8.47 -14.50 -11.28
N GLU A 312 7.31 -14.93 -11.80
CA GLU A 312 6.84 -14.53 -13.14
C GLU A 312 6.16 -13.15 -13.15
N TYR A 313 6.75 -12.16 -12.47
CA TYR A 313 6.21 -10.80 -12.40
C TYR A 313 6.09 -10.17 -13.80
N GLU A 314 7.19 -10.12 -14.55
CA GLU A 314 7.27 -9.45 -15.85
C GLU A 314 6.57 -10.21 -16.98
N THR A 315 6.56 -11.55 -16.89
CA THR A 315 6.06 -12.41 -17.98
C THR A 315 4.59 -12.79 -17.83
N ILE A 316 4.03 -12.75 -16.61
CA ILE A 316 2.65 -13.15 -16.34
C ILE A 316 1.91 -12.10 -15.51
N GLY A 317 2.44 -11.75 -14.34
CA GLY A 317 1.71 -10.99 -13.33
C GLY A 317 1.36 -9.56 -13.77
N LEU A 318 2.37 -8.77 -14.13
CA LEU A 318 2.24 -7.40 -14.61
C LEU A 318 1.45 -7.31 -15.94
N PRO A 319 1.74 -8.13 -16.98
CA PRO A 319 0.89 -8.25 -18.17
C PRO A 319 -0.60 -8.49 -17.87
N PHE A 320 -0.89 -9.39 -16.93
CA PHE A 320 -2.26 -9.68 -16.54
C PHE A 320 -2.94 -8.48 -15.88
N LEU A 321 -2.31 -7.85 -14.88
CA LEU A 321 -2.89 -6.71 -14.15
C LEU A 321 -3.04 -5.48 -15.06
N GLY A 322 -2.05 -5.21 -15.91
CA GLY A 322 -2.10 -4.13 -16.90
C GLY A 322 -3.27 -4.31 -17.85
N GLN A 323 -3.42 -5.51 -18.44
CA GLN A 323 -4.53 -5.81 -19.34
C GLN A 323 -5.89 -5.81 -18.64
N LEU A 324 -5.99 -6.37 -17.43
CA LEU A 324 -7.22 -6.38 -16.63
C LEU A 324 -7.76 -4.96 -16.44
N GLY A 325 -6.91 -4.03 -16.01
CA GLY A 325 -7.29 -2.63 -15.85
C GLY A 325 -7.85 -2.03 -17.14
N ARG A 326 -7.15 -2.25 -18.26
CA ARG A 326 -7.57 -1.71 -19.57
C ARG A 326 -8.88 -2.30 -20.07
N GLU A 327 -9.17 -3.57 -19.79
CA GLU A 327 -10.46 -4.17 -20.13
C GLU A 327 -11.60 -3.61 -19.26
N ILE A 328 -11.39 -3.41 -17.95
CA ILE A 328 -12.37 -2.72 -17.10
C ILE A 328 -12.61 -1.28 -17.59
N TYR A 329 -11.55 -0.55 -17.95
CA TYR A 329 -11.68 0.80 -18.51
C TYR A 329 -12.49 0.82 -19.82
N LYS A 330 -12.33 -0.18 -20.70
CA LYS A 330 -13.17 -0.30 -21.91
C LYS A 330 -14.64 -0.56 -21.59
N LEU A 331 -14.93 -1.35 -20.56
CA LEU A 331 -16.31 -1.56 -20.10
C LEU A 331 -16.90 -0.27 -19.54
N GLU A 332 -16.14 0.52 -18.78
CA GLU A 332 -16.55 1.84 -18.31
C GLU A 332 -16.84 2.82 -19.46
N LEU A 333 -16.01 2.79 -20.51
CA LEU A 333 -16.25 3.58 -21.74
C LEU A 333 -17.56 3.22 -22.43
N GLN A 334 -17.97 1.95 -22.40
CA GLN A 334 -19.21 1.47 -23.03
C GLN A 334 -20.46 1.65 -22.15
N ARG A 335 -20.26 1.83 -20.84
CA ARG A 335 -21.33 2.02 -19.85
C ARG A 335 -21.95 3.41 -19.93
N LYS A 336 -21.17 4.40 -20.35
CA LYS A 336 -21.62 5.76 -20.68
C LYS A 336 -22.41 5.78 -21.99
#